data_AF-A0AAU9CUG1-F1
#
_entry.id   AF-A0AAU9CUG1-F1
#
_cell.length_a   1.000
_cell.length_b   1.000
_cell.length_c   1.000
_cell.angle_alpha   90.00
_cell.angle_beta   90.00
_cell.angle_gamma   90.00
#
_symmetry.space_group_name_H-M   'P 1'
#
loop_
_entity.id
_entity.type
_entity.pdbx_description
1 polymer ?
#
loop_
_entity_poly.entity_id
_entity_poly.type
_entity_poly.pdbx_seq_one_letter_code
_entity_poly.pdbx_strand_id
1 'polypeptide(L)'
;MKSDLLIEKNDFIEERFAEMNTRYKGFGKDLYLKIKDELPEVFEGLKFYQRIKHQIEDSYAIFNDKTTPFAIQLDPLCEVIVLWNHTLQIEIGIVPSILRTSKVDF
;
A
#
# COMPACT_ATOMS: atom_id res chain seq x y z
N MET A 1 14.92 -5.69 9.28
CA MET A 1 15.37 -4.88 8.14
C MET A 1 14.18 -4.05 7.65
N LYS A 2 14.26 -2.71 7.67
CA LYS A 2 13.18 -1.82 7.17
C LYS A 2 13.23 -1.83 5.64
N SER A 3 12.14 -2.22 4.97
CA SER A 3 12.06 -2.37 3.50
C SER A 3 12.48 -1.07 2.79
N ASP A 4 13.22 -1.20 1.70
CA ASP A 4 13.68 -0.09 0.84
C ASP A 4 12.58 0.39 -0.13
N LEU A 5 11.38 -0.18 -0.05
CA LEU A 5 10.21 0.26 -0.83
C LEU A 5 9.58 1.57 -0.33
N LEU A 6 9.94 2.03 0.87
CA LEU A 6 9.55 3.36 1.37
C LEU A 6 10.67 4.35 1.07
N ILE A 7 10.41 5.25 0.11
CA ILE A 7 11.34 6.28 -0.39
C ILE A 7 11.82 7.19 0.75
N GLU A 8 10.93 7.54 1.70
CA GLU A 8 11.25 8.44 2.82
C GLU A 8 10.83 7.84 4.17
N LYS A 9 11.63 6.90 4.68
CA LYS A 9 11.31 6.10 5.88
C LYS A 9 10.97 6.92 7.14
N ASN A 10 11.38 8.18 7.22
CA ASN A 10 11.09 9.07 8.36
C ASN A 10 9.69 9.68 8.30
N ASP A 11 9.01 9.57 7.15
CA ASP A 11 7.67 10.10 6.93
C ASP A 11 6.58 9.06 7.19
N PHE A 12 6.96 7.87 7.67
CA PHE A 12 6.06 6.78 7.98
C PHE A 12 6.20 6.31 9.42
N ILE A 13 5.07 6.00 10.04
CA ILE A 13 4.99 5.25 11.28
C ILE A 13 4.41 3.87 10.99
N GLU A 14 4.98 2.84 11.62
CA GLU A 14 4.40 1.49 11.58
C GLU A 14 3.16 1.50 12.47
N GLU A 15 2.04 0.97 11.97
CA GLU A 15 0.78 0.85 12.71
C GLU A 15 0.33 -0.62 12.72
N ARG A 16 -0.54 -0.98 13.67
CA ARG A 16 -1.15 -2.31 13.70
C ARG A 16 -2.25 -2.39 12.65
N PHE A 17 -2.48 -3.59 12.12
CA PHE A 17 -3.62 -3.84 11.23
C PHE A 17 -4.95 -3.33 11.81
N ALA A 18 -5.19 -3.54 13.10
CA ALA A 18 -6.42 -3.08 13.76
C ALA A 18 -6.56 -1.54 13.77
N GLU A 19 -5.44 -0.81 13.88
CA GLU A 19 -5.40 0.65 13.86
C GLU A 19 -5.68 1.14 12.44
N MET A 20 -4.96 0.60 11.45
CA MET A 20 -5.19 0.88 10.02
C MET A 20 -6.65 0.60 9.63
N ASN A 21 -7.19 -0.58 9.98
CA ASN A 21 -8.56 -0.97 9.65
C ASN A 21 -9.62 -0.08 10.32
N THR A 22 -9.28 0.53 11.46
CA THR A 22 -10.14 1.50 12.13
C THR A 22 -10.06 2.86 11.44
N ARG A 23 -8.86 3.29 11.03
CA ARG A 23 -8.57 4.59 10.43
C ARG A 23 -8.99 4.70 8.98
N TYR A 24 -8.59 3.74 8.14
CA TYR A 24 -8.82 3.74 6.71
C TYR A 24 -10.25 3.28 6.39
N LYS A 25 -11.03 4.13 5.71
CA LYS A 25 -12.44 3.86 5.35
C LYS A 25 -12.73 4.04 3.85
N GLY A 26 -11.70 4.23 3.04
CA GLY A 26 -11.80 4.51 1.61
C GLY A 26 -12.05 3.30 0.72
N PHE A 27 -11.83 3.48 -0.58
CA PHE A 27 -11.91 2.40 -1.56
C PHE A 27 -10.92 1.26 -1.23
N GLY A 28 -11.35 0.01 -1.39
CA GLY A 28 -10.48 -1.13 -1.06
C GLY A 28 -10.25 -1.34 0.44
N LYS A 29 -11.02 -0.71 1.35
CA LYS A 29 -10.90 -0.92 2.82
C LYS A 29 -10.94 -2.39 3.26
N ASP A 30 -11.66 -3.23 2.53
CA ASP A 30 -11.79 -4.67 2.85
C ASP A 30 -10.69 -5.53 2.18
N LEU A 31 -9.78 -4.92 1.41
CA LEU A 31 -8.73 -5.63 0.66
C LEU A 31 -7.89 -6.50 1.58
N TYR A 32 -7.41 -5.95 2.69
CA TYR A 32 -6.53 -6.68 3.59
C TYR A 32 -7.24 -7.83 4.32
N LEU A 33 -8.55 -7.71 4.57
CA LEU A 33 -9.36 -8.83 5.06
C LEU A 33 -9.47 -9.93 4.01
N LYS A 34 -9.69 -9.56 2.74
CA LYS A 34 -9.68 -10.54 1.64
C LYS A 34 -8.32 -11.21 1.48
N ILE A 35 -7.22 -10.47 1.56
CA ILE A 35 -5.87 -11.05 1.54
C ILE A 35 -5.69 -12.00 2.73
N LYS A 36 -6.18 -11.64 3.92
CA LYS A 36 -6.12 -12.53 5.09
C LYS A 36 -6.89 -13.84 4.88
N ASP A 37 -8.06 -13.76 4.25
CA ASP A 37 -8.93 -14.92 4.06
C ASP A 37 -8.46 -15.81 2.88
N GLU A 38 -7.94 -15.20 1.81
CA GLU A 38 -7.57 -15.91 0.57
C GLU A 38 -6.08 -16.26 0.49
N LEU A 39 -5.20 -15.46 1.11
CA LEU A 39 -3.73 -15.55 1.06
C LEU A 39 -3.12 -15.26 2.46
N PRO A 40 -3.44 -16.08 3.49
CA PRO A 40 -3.08 -15.79 4.88
C PRO A 40 -1.56 -15.64 5.08
N GLU A 41 -0.75 -16.41 4.37
CA GLU A 41 0.73 -16.32 4.42
C GLU A 41 1.26 -14.98 3.91
N VAL A 42 0.57 -14.39 2.93
CA VAL A 42 0.89 -13.05 2.45
C VAL A 42 0.52 -12.04 3.52
N PHE A 43 -0.69 -12.16 4.08
CA PHE A 43 -1.17 -11.27 5.13
C PHE A 43 -0.25 -11.24 6.36
N GLU A 44 0.21 -12.41 6.81
CA GLU A 44 1.15 -12.53 7.95
C GLU A 44 2.49 -11.82 7.71
N GLY A 45 2.92 -11.72 6.45
CA GLY A 45 4.13 -10.98 6.06
C GLY A 45 3.92 -9.48 5.86
N LEU A 46 2.68 -8.98 5.91
CA LEU A 46 2.40 -7.56 5.72
C LEU A 46 2.73 -6.74 6.97
N LYS A 47 3.40 -5.62 6.74
CA LYS A 47 3.58 -4.54 7.72
C LYS A 47 2.84 -3.31 7.26
N PHE A 48 2.05 -2.72 8.16
CA PHE A 48 1.20 -1.57 7.85
C PHE A 48 1.88 -0.27 8.28
N TYR A 49 1.71 0.76 7.47
CA TYR A 49 2.32 2.06 7.67
C TYR A 49 1.34 3.18 7.36
N GLN A 50 1.42 4.24 8.16
CA GLN A 50 0.75 5.51 7.94
C GLN A 50 1.78 6.59 7.67
N ARG A 51 1.51 7.48 6.71
CA ARG A 51 2.30 8.72 6.56
C ARG A 51 1.98 9.72 7.65
N ILE A 52 2.99 10.48 8.11
CA ILE A 52 2.81 11.44 9.22
C ILE A 52 2.74 12.92 8.79
N LYS A 53 3.11 13.27 7.55
CA LYS A 53 3.15 14.68 7.08
C LYS A 53 2.16 14.99 5.97
N HIS A 54 2.03 14.09 4.99
CA HIS A 54 1.22 14.27 3.79
C HIS A 54 0.42 13.01 3.54
N GLN A 55 -0.81 13.15 3.02
CA GLN A 55 -1.69 12.02 2.72
C GLN A 55 -1.78 11.06 3.93
N ILE A 56 -2.04 11.64 5.10
CA ILE A 56 -2.04 10.91 6.38
C ILE A 56 -3.22 9.92 6.47
N GLU A 57 -4.19 10.08 5.58
CA GLU A 57 -5.37 9.25 5.43
C GLU A 57 -5.09 7.99 4.61
N ASP A 58 -4.01 7.97 3.82
CA ASP A 58 -3.61 6.81 3.03
C ASP A 58 -3.25 5.62 3.93
N SER A 59 -3.43 4.42 3.39
CA SER A 59 -2.93 3.18 3.97
C SER A 59 -1.78 2.66 3.11
N TYR A 60 -0.69 2.30 3.76
CA TYR A 60 0.43 1.61 3.13
C TYR A 60 0.61 0.24 3.78
N ALA A 61 0.89 -0.78 2.99
CA ALA A 61 1.32 -2.07 3.49
C ALA A 61 2.51 -2.58 2.69
N ILE A 62 3.46 -3.21 3.36
CA ILE A 62 4.66 -3.77 2.72
C ILE A 62 4.74 -5.23 3.05
N PHE A 63 4.81 -6.05 2.01
CA PHE A 63 5.25 -7.42 2.10
C PHE A 63 6.75 -7.47 1.82
N ASN A 64 7.52 -8.03 2.75
CA ASN A 64 8.96 -8.15 2.60
C ASN A 64 9.38 -9.59 2.86
N ASP A 65 9.16 -10.46 1.87
CA ASP A 65 9.84 -11.74 1.79
C ASP A 65 11.23 -11.55 1.15
N LYS A 66 12.07 -12.58 1.19
CA LYS A 66 13.41 -12.50 0.59
C LYS A 66 13.38 -12.59 -0.95
N THR A 67 12.21 -12.83 -1.54
CA THR A 67 12.06 -13.29 -2.92
C THR A 67 11.36 -12.28 -3.83
N THR A 68 10.27 -11.67 -3.39
CA THR A 68 9.48 -10.72 -4.18
C THR A 68 8.81 -9.70 -3.26
N PRO A 69 9.57 -8.73 -2.74
CA PRO A 69 9.01 -7.68 -1.89
C PRO A 69 8.08 -6.79 -2.73
N PHE A 70 6.97 -6.36 -2.13
CA PHE A 70 6.04 -5.43 -2.75
C PHE A 70 5.36 -4.53 -1.72
N ALA A 71 4.78 -3.44 -2.18
CA ALA A 71 4.04 -2.49 -1.38
C ALA A 71 2.66 -2.23 -2.01
N ILE A 72 1.68 -2.03 -1.14
CA ILE A 72 0.29 -1.71 -1.45
C ILE A 72 0.01 -0.32 -0.90
N GLN A 73 -0.59 0.57 -1.70
CA GLN A 73 -1.14 1.85 -1.25
C GLN A 73 -2.63 1.88 -1.56
N LEU A 74 -3.39 2.36 -0.57
CA LEU A 74 -4.80 2.71 -0.70
C LEU A 74 -4.95 4.19 -0.37
N ASP A 75 -5.45 4.97 -1.33
CA ASP A 75 -5.79 6.38 -1.17
C ASP A 75 -7.32 6.47 -1.00
N PRO A 76 -7.85 7.08 0.08
CA PRO A 76 -9.30 7.13 0.28
C PRO A 76 -10.03 8.07 -0.69
N LEU A 77 -9.32 8.93 -1.40
CA LEU A 77 -9.84 9.89 -2.36
C LEU A 77 -9.77 9.37 -3.81
N CYS A 78 -9.27 8.15 -4.02
CA CYS A 78 -9.13 7.53 -5.34
C CYS A 78 -9.63 6.08 -5.34
N GLU A 79 -10.26 5.64 -6.43
CA GLU A 79 -10.73 4.26 -6.60
C GLU A 79 -9.66 3.39 -7.28
N VAL A 80 -8.42 3.50 -6.80
CA VAL A 80 -7.25 2.78 -7.33
C VAL A 80 -6.47 2.15 -6.18
N ILE A 81 -6.14 0.88 -6.35
CA ILE A 81 -5.16 0.17 -5.53
C ILE A 81 -3.83 0.26 -6.26
N VAL A 82 -2.80 0.82 -5.62
CA VAL A 82 -1.45 0.87 -6.19
C VAL A 82 -0.64 -0.28 -5.60
N LEU A 83 -0.08 -1.11 -6.45
CA LEU A 83 0.82 -2.21 -6.10
C LEU A 83 2.17 -1.97 -6.78
N TRP A 84 3.26 -1.92 -6.03
CA TRP A 84 4.59 -1.73 -6.64
C TRP A 84 5.67 -2.55 -5.95
N ASN A 85 6.76 -2.74 -6.69
CA ASN A 85 8.03 -3.22 -6.18
C ASN A 85 9.16 -2.37 -6.79
N HIS A 86 10.42 -2.83 -6.69
CA HIS A 86 11.57 -2.11 -7.24
C HIS A 86 11.61 -2.02 -8.78
N THR A 87 10.77 -2.77 -9.50
CA THR A 87 10.83 -2.93 -10.96
C THR A 87 9.56 -2.46 -11.67
N LEU A 88 8.44 -2.37 -10.96
CA LEU A 88 7.11 -2.28 -11.53
C LEU A 88 6.15 -1.58 -10.57
N GLN A 89 5.24 -0.78 -11.13
CA GLN A 89 4.03 -0.28 -10.49
C GLN A 89 2.81 -0.68 -11.32
N ILE A 90 1.78 -1.18 -10.65
CA ILE A 90 0.48 -1.52 -11.22
C ILE A 90 -0.58 -0.71 -10.46
N GLU A 91 -1.52 -0.14 -11.21
CA GLU A 91 -2.71 0.51 -10.69
C GLU A 91 -3.94 -0.31 -11.05
N ILE A 92 -4.68 -0.75 -10.04
CA ILE A 92 -5.86 -1.62 -10.19
C ILE A 92 -7.08 -0.82 -9.75
N GLY A 93 -7.96 -0.48 -10.70
CA GLY A 93 -9.16 0.29 -10.41
C GLY A 93 -9.63 1.13 -11.59
N ILE A 94 -10.54 2.07 -11.32
CA ILE A 94 -11.05 2.99 -12.34
C ILE A 94 -10.16 4.22 -12.33
N VAL A 95 -9.25 4.29 -13.29
CA VAL A 95 -8.53 5.54 -13.59
C VAL A 95 -9.42 6.36 -14.52
N PRO A 96 -9.89 7.57 -14.14
CA PRO A 96 -10.51 8.46 -15.09
C PRO A 96 -9.56 8.65 -16.27
N SER A 97 -10.05 8.52 -17.50
CA SER A 97 -9.27 8.49 -18.75
C SER A 97 -8.37 9.70 -19.02
N ILE A 98 -8.33 10.68 -18.10
CA ILE A 98 -7.61 11.95 -18.18
C ILE A 98 -6.21 11.86 -17.53
N LEU A 99 -5.88 10.81 -16.77
CA LEU A 99 -4.63 10.71 -15.99
C LEU A 99 -3.66 9.61 -16.48
N ARG A 100 -3.55 9.39 -17.79
CA ARG A 100 -2.60 8.38 -18.31
C ARG A 100 -1.16 8.92 -18.38
N THR A 101 -0.30 8.18 -17.67
CA THR A 101 1.17 8.06 -17.76
C THR A 101 2.02 9.20 -17.18
N SER A 102 2.56 8.96 -15.99
CA SER A 102 3.91 9.39 -15.65
C SER A 102 4.84 8.17 -15.75
N LYS A 103 5.79 8.22 -16.69
CA LYS A 103 7.00 7.39 -16.60
C LYS A 103 7.69 7.76 -15.28
N VAL A 104 7.95 6.77 -14.44
CA VAL A 104 8.92 6.92 -13.36
C VAL A 104 10.26 6.52 -13.95
N ASP A 105 11.09 7.51 -14.27
CA ASP A 105 12.50 7.26 -14.57
C ASP A 105 13.24 7.12 -13.21
N PHE A 106 13.98 6.01 -13.06
CA PHE A 106 14.82 5.73 -11.88
C PHE A 106 16.08 6.60 -11.85
#